data_AF-G1MWP0-F1
#
_entry.id   AF-G1MWP0-F1
#
_cell.length_a   1.000
_cell.length_b   1.000
_cell.length_c   1.000
_cell.angle_alpha   90.00
_cell.angle_beta   90.00
_cell.angle_gamma   90.00
#
_symmetry.space_group_name_H-M   'P 1'
#
loop_
_entity.id
_entity.type
_entity.pdbx_description
1 polymer ?
#
loop_
_entity_poly.entity_id
_entity_poly.type
_entity_poly.pdbx_seq_one_letter_code
_entity_poly.pdbx_strand_id
1 'polypeptide(L)'
;PSSASLAPPRAGQAVSTLRFWLPPSRVCHLLLFPQGEDNFTYCPATGLAEGNEHSSFAGWAFPFPGVFLAEEFISKDEEVGVVELMDRDEWKPSQSGRKKQDYGPKVNFKKQRLKAGGFTGLPSFSKKIVAQMEACSVLGGFMPVEQCNLDYRPERGSAIDPHFDDWWLWGERLVSLNLLSKTVLSMSCDSEDSIQLFPTFSNENGELNPPGSLTQTSSCENSGKQGSSCLLSPRLVPSKEVTVAIHLPRRSLVVLYGEARYKWKHAIHRRHIEHRRVCVTFRELSAEFSAGGRHEELGKELLEIALSFQGTPV
;
A
#
# COMPACT_ATOMS: atom_id res chain seq x y z
N PRO A 1 6.43 68.52 22.02
CA PRO A 1 7.49 68.76 21.03
C PRO A 1 8.05 67.42 20.50
N SER A 2 7.69 67.13 19.25
CA SER A 2 8.46 66.32 18.31
C SER A 2 8.45 64.79 18.49
N SER A 3 7.43 64.20 17.87
CA SER A 3 7.39 62.87 17.28
C SER A 3 8.56 62.56 16.36
N ALA A 4 9.07 61.32 16.41
CA ALA A 4 9.73 60.68 15.27
C ALA A 4 9.29 59.22 15.21
N SER A 5 8.39 58.97 14.26
CA SER A 5 7.99 57.67 13.73
C SER A 5 9.09 57.13 12.83
N LEU A 6 9.46 55.86 12.99
CA LEU A 6 10.19 55.10 11.98
C LEU A 6 9.53 53.71 11.80
N ALA A 7 9.26 53.44 10.54
CA ALA A 7 8.38 52.42 9.96
C ALA A 7 8.86 50.97 10.13
N PRO A 8 7.98 49.97 9.93
CA PRO A 8 8.35 48.55 10.03
C PRO A 8 9.16 48.10 8.80
N PRO A 9 10.07 47.10 8.95
CA PRO A 9 10.80 46.57 7.81
C PRO A 9 9.88 45.75 6.88
N ARG A 10 10.09 45.96 5.58
CA ARG A 10 9.37 45.36 4.46
C ARG A 10 9.51 43.84 4.41
N ALA A 11 8.42 43.19 4.03
CA ALA A 11 8.38 41.79 3.61
C ALA A 11 9.34 41.55 2.43
N GLY A 12 10.45 40.88 2.70
CA GLY A 12 11.31 40.28 1.69
C GLY A 12 10.79 38.89 1.34
N GLN A 13 10.51 38.65 0.06
CA GLN A 13 10.19 37.35 -0.49
C GLN A 13 11.34 36.37 -0.19
N ALA A 14 11.12 35.45 0.75
CA ALA A 14 11.95 34.26 0.87
C ALA A 14 11.54 33.31 -0.27
N VAL A 15 12.29 33.37 -1.36
CA VAL A 15 12.27 32.33 -2.39
C VAL A 15 12.77 31.06 -1.71
N SER A 16 11.82 30.19 -1.32
CA SER A 16 12.08 28.83 -0.87
C SER A 16 12.76 28.08 -2.02
N THR A 17 14.09 28.02 -2.00
CA THR A 17 14.82 27.01 -2.76
C THR A 17 14.55 25.68 -2.10
N LEU A 18 13.44 25.04 -2.49
CA LEU A 18 13.19 23.63 -2.26
C LEU A 18 14.33 22.87 -2.96
N ARG A 19 15.39 22.54 -2.22
CA ARG A 19 16.38 21.58 -2.69
C ARG A 19 15.63 20.26 -2.84
N PHE A 20 15.33 19.90 -4.08
CA PHE A 20 14.94 18.55 -4.43
C PHE A 20 16.02 17.61 -3.92
N TRP A 21 15.74 16.93 -2.82
CA TRP A 21 16.55 15.84 -2.32
C TRP A 21 16.25 14.65 -3.24
N LEU A 22 16.98 14.56 -4.35
CA LEU A 22 17.03 13.32 -5.12
C LEU A 22 17.69 12.27 -4.22
N PRO A 23 17.01 11.16 -3.88
CA PRO A 23 17.65 10.14 -3.07
C PRO A 23 18.79 9.50 -3.89
N PRO A 24 19.92 9.18 -3.26
CA PRO A 24 21.00 8.48 -3.94
C PRO A 24 20.49 7.12 -4.44
N SER A 25 20.94 6.74 -5.63
CA SER A 25 20.73 5.47 -6.34
C SER A 25 20.40 4.31 -5.39
N ARG A 26 19.11 3.98 -5.29
CA ARG A 26 18.60 2.84 -4.51
C ARG A 26 18.97 1.57 -5.25
N VAL A 27 19.97 0.86 -4.74
CA VAL A 27 20.09 -0.58 -4.99
C VAL A 27 18.76 -1.20 -4.57
N CYS A 28 18.08 -1.89 -5.48
CA CYS A 28 16.84 -2.59 -5.18
C CYS A 28 17.06 -3.51 -3.96
N HIS A 29 16.43 -3.20 -2.83
CA HIS A 29 16.44 -4.03 -1.62
C HIS A 29 15.74 -5.40 -1.82
N LEU A 30 15.37 -5.77 -3.05
CA LEU A 30 14.82 -7.06 -3.44
C LEU A 30 15.69 -8.25 -3.00
N LEU A 31 17.02 -8.08 -2.87
CA LEU A 31 17.94 -9.15 -2.51
C LEU A 31 17.79 -9.69 -1.08
N LEU A 32 16.92 -9.11 -0.25
CA LEU A 32 16.73 -9.50 1.14
C LEU A 32 15.38 -10.18 1.43
N PHE A 33 14.52 -10.39 0.43
CA PHE A 33 13.26 -11.11 0.63
C PHE A 33 13.42 -12.59 0.25
N PRO A 34 12.79 -13.52 1.00
CA PRO A 34 12.76 -14.93 0.60
C PRO A 34 12.09 -15.05 -0.76
N GLN A 35 12.66 -15.83 -1.67
CA GLN A 35 12.00 -16.10 -2.93
C GLN A 35 10.71 -16.90 -2.68
N GLY A 36 9.58 -16.33 -3.11
CA GLY A 36 8.25 -16.92 -2.98
C GLY A 36 7.87 -17.78 -4.18
N GLU A 37 6.74 -18.49 -4.07
CA GLU A 37 6.07 -19.17 -5.20
C GLU A 37 5.36 -18.18 -6.13
N ASP A 38 5.32 -16.89 -5.78
CA ASP A 38 4.72 -15.88 -6.64
C ASP A 38 5.48 -15.80 -7.97
N ASN A 39 4.76 -15.64 -9.08
CA ASN A 39 5.35 -15.66 -10.41
C ASN A 39 6.00 -14.33 -10.76
N PHE A 40 5.52 -13.24 -10.16
CA PHE A 40 6.00 -11.87 -10.35
C PHE A 40 6.27 -11.18 -9.01
N THR A 41 7.16 -10.19 -9.03
CA THR A 41 7.41 -9.28 -7.91
C THR A 41 7.10 -7.84 -8.32
N TYR A 42 6.34 -7.14 -7.49
CA TYR A 42 6.03 -5.73 -7.71
C TYR A 42 7.25 -4.85 -7.42
N CYS A 43 7.57 -3.96 -8.36
CA CYS A 43 8.61 -2.96 -8.24
C CYS A 43 7.98 -1.57 -8.01
N PRO A 44 8.05 -1.02 -6.79
CA PRO A 44 7.45 0.29 -6.47
C PRO A 44 8.01 1.45 -7.31
N ALA A 45 9.26 1.36 -7.74
CA ALA A 45 9.91 2.43 -8.50
C ALA A 45 9.37 2.55 -9.93
N THR A 46 8.99 1.43 -10.54
CA THR A 46 8.50 1.37 -11.93
C THR A 46 6.99 1.21 -12.01
N GLY A 47 6.33 0.74 -10.94
CA GLY A 47 4.92 0.38 -10.93
C GLY A 47 4.62 -0.91 -11.71
N LEU A 48 5.65 -1.70 -12.02
CA LEU A 48 5.53 -2.94 -12.78
C LEU A 48 5.55 -4.16 -11.85
N ALA A 49 4.87 -5.22 -12.27
CA ALA A 49 5.10 -6.57 -11.79
C ALA A 49 6.09 -7.26 -12.72
N GLU A 50 7.26 -7.60 -12.20
CA GLU A 50 8.39 -8.18 -12.94
C GLU A 50 8.46 -9.69 -12.68
N GLY A 51 8.56 -10.48 -13.74
CA GLY A 51 8.55 -11.93 -13.67
C GLY A 51 9.82 -12.45 -13.00
N ASN A 52 9.64 -13.30 -11.99
CA ASN A 52 10.73 -13.83 -11.17
C ASN A 52 11.65 -14.75 -11.99
N GLU A 53 12.97 -14.67 -11.76
CA GLU A 53 14.00 -15.38 -12.54
C GLU A 53 13.82 -16.90 -12.60
N HIS A 54 13.23 -17.48 -11.56
CA HIS A 54 12.99 -18.92 -11.45
C HIS A 54 11.58 -19.35 -11.90
N SER A 55 10.78 -18.44 -12.46
CA SER A 55 9.45 -18.73 -12.98
C SER A 55 9.45 -18.78 -14.52
N SER A 56 8.38 -19.33 -15.12
CA SER A 56 8.19 -19.27 -16.58
C SER A 56 7.96 -17.86 -17.13
N PHE A 57 7.96 -16.85 -16.25
CA PHE A 57 7.75 -15.44 -16.56
C PHE A 57 9.04 -14.62 -16.46
N ALA A 58 10.20 -15.24 -16.21
CA ALA A 58 11.48 -14.56 -16.25
C ALA A 58 11.65 -13.76 -17.57
N GLY A 59 12.06 -12.50 -17.46
CA GLY A 59 12.19 -11.59 -18.61
C GLY A 59 10.88 -10.98 -19.11
N TRP A 60 9.76 -11.14 -18.38
CA TRP A 60 8.48 -10.51 -18.69
C TRP A 60 8.04 -9.57 -17.58
N ALA A 61 7.28 -8.54 -17.92
CA ALA A 61 6.62 -7.67 -16.95
C ALA A 61 5.25 -7.19 -17.45
N PHE A 62 4.46 -6.65 -16.54
CA PHE A 62 3.22 -5.93 -16.86
C PHE A 62 2.97 -4.80 -15.85
N PRO A 63 2.17 -3.77 -16.20
CA PRO A 63 1.82 -2.72 -15.25
C PRO A 63 0.93 -3.27 -14.14
N PHE A 64 1.23 -2.94 -12.88
CA PHE A 64 0.44 -3.36 -11.73
C PHE A 64 -0.06 -2.13 -10.97
N PRO A 65 -1.11 -1.45 -11.48
CA PRO A 65 -1.60 -0.21 -10.90
C PRO A 65 -2.35 -0.45 -9.58
N GLY A 66 -2.49 0.61 -8.79
CA GLY A 66 -3.28 0.57 -7.56
C GLY A 66 -2.49 0.18 -6.30
N VAL A 67 -1.16 0.17 -6.37
CA VAL A 67 -0.28 -0.03 -5.22
C VAL A 67 0.55 1.22 -4.99
N PHE A 68 0.67 1.65 -3.74
CA PHE A 68 1.66 2.62 -3.30
C PHE A 68 2.41 2.05 -2.10
N LEU A 69 3.74 2.18 -2.08
CA LEU A 69 4.59 1.72 -0.99
C LEU A 69 5.52 2.85 -0.55
N ALA A 70 5.42 3.25 0.71
CA ALA A 70 6.37 4.13 1.37
C ALA A 70 7.22 3.31 2.35
N GLU A 71 8.50 3.16 2.06
CA GLU A 71 9.46 2.57 3.00
C GLU A 71 9.88 3.59 4.06
N GLU A 72 10.25 3.11 5.26
CA GLU A 72 10.64 3.96 6.40
C GLU A 72 9.61 5.08 6.67
N PHE A 73 8.33 4.74 6.54
CA PHE A 73 7.21 5.67 6.75
C PHE A 73 7.16 6.18 8.20
N ILE A 74 7.55 5.32 9.14
CA ILE A 74 7.83 5.71 10.52
C ILE A 74 9.30 5.45 10.85
N SER A 75 9.83 6.19 11.81
CA SER A 75 11.16 5.97 12.37
C SER A 75 11.21 4.73 13.28
N LYS A 76 12.42 4.28 13.59
CA LYS A 76 12.66 3.18 14.53
C LYS A 76 12.11 3.46 15.93
N ASP A 77 12.26 4.69 16.42
CA ASP A 77 11.80 5.05 17.77
C ASP A 77 10.27 5.10 17.84
N GLU A 78 9.62 5.56 16.76
CA GLU A 78 8.16 5.50 16.63
C GLU A 78 7.66 4.05 16.58
N GLU A 79 8.34 3.16 15.83
CA GLU A 79 8.00 1.74 15.78
C GLU A 79 8.03 1.11 17.18
N VAL A 80 9.07 1.38 17.96
CA VAL A 80 9.19 0.89 19.34
C VAL A 80 8.05 1.43 20.21
N GLY A 81 7.84 2.76 20.23
CA GLY A 81 6.83 3.37 21.08
C GLY A 81 5.40 2.92 20.75
N VAL A 82 5.08 2.78 19.46
CA VAL A 82 3.76 2.31 19.00
C VAL A 82 3.53 0.85 19.42
N VAL A 83 4.50 -0.04 19.22
CA VAL A 83 4.37 -1.45 19.60
C VAL A 83 4.29 -1.63 21.11
N GLU A 84 5.08 -0.88 21.89
CA GLU A 84 4.99 -0.89 23.36
C GLU A 84 3.60 -0.48 23.85
N LEU A 85 2.96 0.49 23.20
CA LEU A 85 1.60 0.89 23.54
C LEU A 85 0.58 -0.21 23.18
N MET A 86 0.70 -0.85 22.02
CA MET A 86 -0.16 -1.97 21.64
C MET A 86 -0.04 -3.16 22.61
N ASP A 87 1.18 -3.46 23.07
CA ASP A 87 1.43 -4.60 23.96
C ASP A 87 0.95 -4.39 25.40
N ARG A 88 0.51 -3.18 25.77
CA ARG A 88 -0.16 -2.92 27.06
C ARG A 88 -1.61 -3.40 27.07
N ASP A 89 -2.25 -3.44 25.91
CA ASP A 89 -3.63 -3.90 25.76
C ASP A 89 -3.69 -5.38 25.39
N GLU A 90 -4.83 -6.02 25.68
CA GLU A 90 -5.00 -7.45 25.40
C GLU A 90 -5.07 -7.72 23.89
N TRP A 91 -4.23 -8.65 23.43
CA TRP A 91 -4.32 -9.23 22.10
C TRP A 91 -5.30 -10.41 22.08
N LYS A 92 -6.46 -10.22 21.42
CA LYS A 92 -7.50 -11.25 21.31
C LYS A 92 -7.19 -12.24 20.17
N PRO A 93 -7.50 -13.54 20.30
CA PRO A 93 -7.35 -14.50 19.20
C PRO A 93 -8.14 -14.08 17.94
N SER A 94 -7.58 -14.36 16.77
CA SER A 94 -8.17 -14.12 15.45
C SER A 94 -7.97 -15.31 14.53
N GLN A 95 -8.60 -15.27 13.35
CA GLN A 95 -8.51 -16.33 12.34
C GLN A 95 -7.07 -16.59 11.91
N SER A 96 -6.81 -17.81 11.46
CA SER A 96 -5.53 -18.21 10.86
C SER A 96 -4.32 -17.96 11.76
N GLY A 97 -4.44 -18.26 13.07
CA GLY A 97 -3.34 -18.21 14.04
C GLY A 97 -2.88 -16.81 14.48
N ARG A 98 -3.60 -15.76 14.09
CA ARG A 98 -3.27 -14.37 14.46
C ARG A 98 -3.88 -13.99 15.80
N LYS A 99 -3.40 -12.89 16.36
CA LYS A 99 -4.15 -12.11 17.34
C LYS A 99 -4.47 -10.73 16.79
N LYS A 100 -5.45 -10.06 17.37
CA LYS A 100 -5.90 -8.75 16.91
C LYS A 100 -6.33 -7.83 18.04
N GLN A 101 -6.33 -6.54 17.73
CA GLN A 101 -6.99 -5.48 18.46
C GLN A 101 -7.80 -4.67 17.43
N ASP A 102 -9.10 -4.59 17.62
CA ASP A 102 -9.99 -3.85 16.73
C ASP A 102 -10.34 -2.51 17.36
N TYR A 103 -10.28 -1.43 16.57
CA TYR A 103 -10.72 -0.09 16.94
C TYR A 103 -11.63 0.40 15.82
N GLY A 104 -12.93 0.28 16.01
CA GLY A 104 -13.87 0.66 14.98
C GLY A 104 -15.31 0.37 15.34
N PRO A 105 -16.25 0.77 14.46
CA PRO A 105 -17.66 0.48 14.63
C PRO A 105 -17.94 -1.02 14.68
N LYS A 106 -19.04 -1.39 15.33
CA LYS A 106 -19.52 -2.77 15.34
C LYS A 106 -20.21 -3.10 14.02
N VAL A 107 -19.59 -4.01 13.27
CA VAL A 107 -20.09 -4.47 11.97
C VAL A 107 -20.81 -5.81 12.08
N ASN A 108 -21.92 -5.97 11.36
CA ASN A 108 -22.50 -7.25 11.01
C ASN A 108 -22.42 -7.45 9.49
N PHE A 109 -21.38 -8.16 9.05
CA PHE A 109 -21.09 -8.38 7.63
C PHE A 109 -22.22 -9.11 6.90
N LYS A 110 -22.79 -10.16 7.49
CA LYS A 110 -23.86 -10.95 6.88
C LYS A 110 -25.13 -10.14 6.60
N LYS A 111 -25.46 -9.18 7.47
CA LYS A 111 -26.64 -8.32 7.34
C LYS A 111 -26.32 -6.95 6.73
N GLN A 112 -25.06 -6.68 6.41
CA GLN A 112 -24.56 -5.36 6.00
C GLN A 112 -25.07 -4.23 6.92
N ARG A 113 -24.89 -4.42 8.24
CA ARG A 113 -25.31 -3.43 9.25
C ARG A 113 -24.11 -2.87 10.00
N LEU A 114 -24.09 -1.55 10.12
CA LEU A 114 -23.07 -0.80 10.86
C LEU A 114 -23.71 -0.06 12.04
N LYS A 115 -22.99 0.01 13.16
CA LYS A 115 -23.36 0.86 14.31
C LYS A 115 -22.10 1.24 15.10
N ALA A 116 -22.11 2.39 15.77
CA ALA A 116 -21.00 2.82 16.63
C ALA A 116 -20.68 1.75 17.70
N GLY A 117 -21.68 1.26 18.42
CA GLY A 117 -21.48 0.19 19.41
C GLY A 117 -20.62 0.68 20.59
N GLY A 118 -19.55 -0.05 20.92
CA GLY A 118 -18.59 0.33 21.97
C GLY A 118 -17.38 1.12 21.44
N PHE A 119 -17.46 1.63 20.21
CA PHE A 119 -16.36 2.37 19.59
C PHE A 119 -16.17 3.72 20.28
N THR A 120 -14.98 3.95 20.83
CA THR A 120 -14.62 5.18 21.55
C THR A 120 -13.55 6.01 20.82
N GLY A 121 -13.16 5.58 19.62
CA GLY A 121 -12.21 6.26 18.76
C GLY A 121 -11.05 5.37 18.35
N LEU A 122 -10.15 5.92 17.53
CA LEU A 122 -8.87 5.29 17.23
C LEU A 122 -7.91 5.45 18.42
N PRO A 123 -6.85 4.64 18.57
CA PRO A 123 -5.92 4.78 19.66
C PRO A 123 -5.04 6.03 19.50
N SER A 124 -4.60 6.60 20.62
CA SER A 124 -3.88 7.87 20.67
C SER A 124 -2.57 7.87 19.85
N PHE A 125 -1.85 6.74 19.82
CA PHE A 125 -0.62 6.61 19.04
C PHE A 125 -0.83 6.76 17.53
N SER A 126 -2.04 6.49 17.04
CA SER A 126 -2.35 6.60 15.61
C SER A 126 -2.53 8.03 15.14
N LYS A 127 -2.72 8.99 16.04
CA LYS A 127 -2.90 10.41 15.68
C LYS A 127 -1.74 10.93 14.83
N LYS A 128 -0.51 10.62 15.23
CA LYS A 128 0.70 11.03 14.50
C LYS A 128 0.83 10.30 13.16
N ILE A 129 0.55 9.00 13.15
CA ILE A 129 0.62 8.15 11.96
C ILE A 129 -0.36 8.65 10.90
N VAL A 130 -1.62 8.91 11.29
CA VAL A 130 -2.66 9.44 10.40
C VAL A 130 -2.29 10.83 9.88
N ALA A 131 -1.75 11.72 10.72
CA ALA A 131 -1.26 13.02 10.25
C ALA A 131 -0.11 12.89 9.23
N GLN A 132 0.80 11.92 9.40
CA GLN A 132 1.88 11.66 8.42
C GLN A 132 1.35 11.16 7.07
N MET A 133 0.20 10.48 7.05
CA MET A 133 -0.42 10.00 5.80
C MET A 133 -0.78 11.14 4.85
N GLU A 134 -1.07 12.34 5.36
CA GLU A 134 -1.39 13.52 4.54
C GLU A 134 -0.23 13.93 3.60
N ALA A 135 1.01 13.56 3.94
CA ALA A 135 2.17 13.80 3.07
C ALA A 135 2.19 12.86 1.84
N CYS A 136 1.44 11.76 1.86
CA CYS A 136 1.30 10.85 0.74
C CYS A 136 0.14 11.32 -0.15
N SER A 137 0.44 11.79 -1.37
CA SER A 137 -0.59 12.31 -2.30
C SER A 137 -1.74 11.34 -2.56
N VAL A 138 -1.47 10.03 -2.61
CA VAL A 138 -2.49 8.98 -2.78
C VAL A 138 -3.50 8.91 -1.63
N LEU A 139 -3.13 9.40 -0.44
CA LEU A 139 -3.95 9.46 0.76
C LEU A 139 -4.56 10.86 0.98
N GLY A 140 -4.59 11.72 -0.05
CA GLY A 140 -5.25 13.02 0.03
C GLY A 140 -6.71 12.90 0.48
N GLY A 141 -7.06 13.51 1.61
CA GLY A 141 -8.41 13.45 2.18
C GLY A 141 -8.80 12.06 2.73
N PHE A 142 -7.85 11.16 2.96
CA PHE A 142 -8.10 9.89 3.63
C PHE A 142 -8.46 10.13 5.10
N MET A 143 -9.61 9.60 5.53
CA MET A 143 -10.07 9.71 6.91
C MET A 143 -10.40 8.31 7.44
N PRO A 144 -9.55 7.71 8.29
CA PRO A 144 -9.80 6.38 8.81
C PRO A 144 -10.93 6.40 9.85
N VAL A 145 -11.88 5.48 9.70
CA VAL A 145 -12.94 5.21 10.67
C VAL A 145 -12.62 3.97 11.51
N GLU A 146 -11.72 3.13 11.02
CA GLU A 146 -11.38 1.86 11.61
C GLU A 146 -9.87 1.64 11.55
N GLN A 147 -9.38 0.99 12.61
CA GLN A 147 -8.04 0.48 12.72
C GLN A 147 -8.07 -0.94 13.29
N CYS A 148 -7.43 -1.88 12.60
CA CYS A 148 -7.18 -3.23 13.08
C CYS A 148 -5.68 -3.44 13.25
N ASN A 149 -5.23 -3.70 14.48
CA ASN A 149 -3.87 -4.19 14.71
C ASN A 149 -3.89 -5.71 14.65
N LEU A 150 -2.93 -6.30 13.93
CA LEU A 150 -2.79 -7.75 13.77
C LEU A 150 -1.39 -8.19 14.22
N ASP A 151 -1.32 -9.13 15.16
CA ASP A 151 -0.09 -9.77 15.63
C ASP A 151 0.08 -11.14 14.99
N TYR A 152 1.17 -11.29 14.25
CA TYR A 152 1.57 -12.51 13.56
C TYR A 152 2.77 -13.11 14.25
N ARG A 153 2.76 -14.43 14.42
CA ARG A 153 3.89 -15.20 14.93
C ARG A 153 4.08 -16.52 14.17
N PRO A 154 5.33 -16.91 13.88
CA PRO A 154 5.63 -18.18 13.22
C PRO A 154 5.08 -19.38 14.01
N GLU A 155 5.23 -19.36 15.34
CA GLU A 155 4.85 -20.50 16.22
C GLU A 155 3.33 -20.78 16.21
N ARG A 156 2.51 -19.78 15.82
CA ARG A 156 1.06 -19.93 15.67
C ARG A 156 0.63 -20.27 14.25
N GLY A 157 1.57 -20.38 13.31
CA GLY A 157 1.26 -20.49 11.89
C GLY A 157 0.41 -19.32 11.40
N SER A 158 0.69 -18.11 11.88
CA SER A 158 -0.08 -16.92 11.53
C SER A 158 -0.04 -16.64 10.02
N ALA A 159 -1.20 -16.39 9.42
CA ALA A 159 -1.35 -16.07 7.99
C ALA A 159 -2.64 -15.27 7.74
N ILE A 160 -2.84 -14.84 6.50
CA ILE A 160 -4.17 -14.42 5.99
C ILE A 160 -4.40 -15.12 4.64
N ASP A 161 -5.53 -15.79 4.53
CA ASP A 161 -5.92 -16.46 3.29
C ASP A 161 -6.30 -15.41 2.22
N PRO A 162 -6.19 -15.73 0.92
CA PRO A 162 -6.56 -14.80 -0.14
C PRO A 162 -8.00 -14.33 -0.03
N HIS A 163 -8.21 -13.01 0.04
CA HIS A 163 -9.54 -12.42 0.20
C HIS A 163 -9.61 -10.98 -0.33
N PHE A 164 -10.83 -10.47 -0.40
CA PHE A 164 -11.13 -9.05 -0.57
C PHE A 164 -11.65 -8.46 0.74
N ASP A 165 -11.39 -7.19 0.98
CA ASP A 165 -12.10 -6.40 1.99
C ASP A 165 -13.52 -6.07 1.52
N ASP A 166 -14.46 -5.96 2.46
CA ASP A 166 -15.86 -5.67 2.18
C ASP A 166 -16.08 -4.30 1.50
N TRP A 167 -16.39 -4.31 0.19
CA TRP A 167 -16.55 -3.09 -0.61
C TRP A 167 -17.77 -2.23 -0.22
N TRP A 168 -18.80 -2.85 0.35
CA TRP A 168 -20.00 -2.13 0.79
C TRP A 168 -19.67 -1.19 1.97
N LEU A 169 -18.68 -1.56 2.78
CA LEU A 169 -18.35 -0.85 4.02
C LEU A 169 -17.09 0.00 3.89
N TRP A 170 -16.03 -0.56 3.32
CA TRP A 170 -14.73 0.10 3.24
C TRP A 170 -14.60 0.90 1.94
N GLY A 171 -14.01 2.09 2.02
CA GLY A 171 -13.82 3.01 0.90
C GLY A 171 -12.52 2.79 0.14
N GLU A 172 -12.21 3.70 -0.79
CA GLU A 172 -11.27 3.53 -1.90
C GLU A 172 -9.91 2.92 -1.51
N ARG A 173 -9.37 3.34 -0.36
CA ARG A 173 -7.99 3.06 0.02
C ARG A 173 -7.94 2.13 1.23
N LEU A 174 -7.24 1.00 1.07
CA LEU A 174 -6.86 0.12 2.17
C LEU A 174 -5.41 0.42 2.54
N VAL A 175 -5.18 0.91 3.76
CA VAL A 175 -3.86 1.34 4.22
C VAL A 175 -3.34 0.36 5.25
N SER A 176 -2.09 -0.10 5.11
CA SER A 176 -1.47 -1.01 6.08
C SER A 176 -0.04 -0.59 6.40
N LEU A 177 0.25 -0.41 7.69
CA LEU A 177 1.58 -0.14 8.23
C LEU A 177 2.20 -1.43 8.73
N ASN A 178 3.35 -1.81 8.16
CA ASN A 178 4.08 -3.03 8.49
C ASN A 178 5.14 -2.76 9.57
N LEU A 179 5.15 -3.52 10.66
CA LEU A 179 6.00 -3.31 11.84
C LEU A 179 6.74 -4.60 12.26
N LEU A 180 7.86 -4.42 12.96
CA LEU A 180 8.72 -5.43 13.60
C LEU A 180 9.47 -6.36 12.65
N SER A 181 8.82 -6.87 11.60
CA SER A 181 9.43 -7.79 10.64
C SER A 181 8.94 -7.53 9.24
N LYS A 182 9.82 -7.82 8.27
CA LYS A 182 9.46 -7.86 6.85
C LYS A 182 8.46 -8.99 6.58
N THR A 183 7.70 -8.88 5.48
CA THR A 183 6.86 -9.94 4.94
C THR A 183 6.61 -9.74 3.44
N VAL A 184 5.81 -10.62 2.84
CA VAL A 184 5.34 -10.51 1.45
C VAL A 184 3.82 -10.57 1.42
N LEU A 185 3.20 -9.53 0.85
CA LEU A 185 1.79 -9.45 0.51
C LEU A 185 1.59 -10.02 -0.89
N SER A 186 1.02 -11.21 -0.98
CA SER A 186 0.75 -11.89 -2.25
C SER A 186 -0.59 -11.42 -2.80
N MET A 187 -0.60 -11.07 -4.08
CA MET A 187 -1.78 -10.64 -4.82
C MET A 187 -2.14 -11.70 -5.85
N SER A 188 -3.39 -12.16 -5.85
CA SER A 188 -3.90 -13.16 -6.81
C SER A 188 -5.26 -12.75 -7.36
N CYS A 189 -5.59 -13.19 -8.56
CA CYS A 189 -6.90 -12.96 -9.18
C CYS A 189 -7.56 -14.31 -9.53
N ASP A 190 -8.89 -14.37 -9.58
CA ASP A 190 -9.62 -15.56 -10.06
C ASP A 190 -10.10 -15.39 -11.52
N SER A 191 -9.85 -14.23 -12.14
CA SER A 191 -10.37 -13.91 -13.48
C SER A 191 -9.65 -14.68 -14.60
N GLU A 192 -10.40 -15.01 -15.65
CA GLU A 192 -9.88 -15.55 -16.91
C GLU A 192 -9.41 -14.45 -17.87
N ASP A 193 -9.62 -13.17 -17.51
CA ASP A 193 -9.19 -12.03 -18.32
C ASP A 193 -7.68 -12.10 -18.57
N SER A 194 -7.27 -11.77 -19.79
CA SER A 194 -5.87 -11.86 -20.19
C SER A 194 -5.07 -10.63 -19.77
N ILE A 195 -3.91 -10.85 -19.14
CA ILE A 195 -2.88 -9.85 -18.89
C ILE A 195 -1.88 -9.90 -20.04
N GLN A 196 -1.62 -8.74 -20.64
CA GLN A 196 -0.60 -8.58 -21.67
C GLN A 196 0.76 -8.33 -21.02
N LEU A 197 1.67 -9.28 -21.22
CA LEU A 197 3.06 -9.19 -20.79
C LEU A 197 3.91 -8.57 -21.89
N PHE A 198 4.90 -7.77 -21.49
CA PHE A 198 5.94 -7.24 -22.36
C PHE A 198 7.32 -7.71 -21.89
N PRO A 199 8.29 -7.87 -22.81
CA PRO A 199 9.63 -8.29 -22.45
C PRO A 199 10.36 -7.20 -21.67
N THR A 200 11.09 -7.57 -20.61
CA THR A 200 12.05 -6.70 -19.93
C THR A 200 13.42 -6.85 -20.58
N PHE A 201 13.91 -5.81 -21.24
CA PHE A 201 15.26 -5.82 -21.81
C PHE A 201 16.26 -5.41 -20.73
N SER A 202 17.08 -6.37 -20.28
CA SER A 202 18.30 -6.06 -19.52
C SER A 202 19.37 -5.60 -20.51
N ASN A 203 19.52 -4.28 -20.68
CA ASN A 203 20.77 -3.77 -21.26
C ASN A 203 21.87 -3.96 -20.20
N GLU A 204 23.03 -4.49 -20.60
CA GLU A 204 24.21 -4.71 -19.72
C GLU A 204 24.75 -3.43 -19.02
N ASN A 205 24.09 -2.28 -19.15
CA ASN A 205 24.48 -1.00 -18.56
C ASN A 205 23.47 -0.36 -17.57
N GLY A 206 22.46 -1.10 -17.08
CA GLY A 206 21.76 -0.72 -15.83
C GLY A 206 20.91 0.58 -15.83
N GLU A 207 20.44 1.07 -16.98
CA GLU A 207 19.46 2.16 -17.05
C GLU A 207 18.14 1.70 -17.68
N LEU A 208 17.04 1.81 -16.93
CA LEU A 208 15.68 1.60 -17.39
C LEU A 208 15.15 2.87 -18.06
N ASN A 209 14.90 2.83 -19.36
CA ASN A 209 14.19 3.92 -20.05
C ASN A 209 12.68 3.63 -20.08
N PRO A 210 11.80 4.62 -19.77
CA PRO A 210 10.36 4.46 -19.97
C PRO A 210 10.02 4.45 -21.47
N PRO A 211 8.93 3.78 -21.90
CA PRO A 211 8.54 3.75 -23.30
C PRO A 211 8.03 5.14 -23.73
N GLY A 212 8.82 5.83 -24.54
CA GLY A 212 8.42 7.06 -25.22
C GLY A 212 7.27 6.82 -26.21
N SER A 213 6.36 7.78 -26.24
CA SER A 213 5.17 7.88 -27.08
C SER A 213 5.41 7.48 -28.55
N LEU A 214 4.60 6.52 -29.03
CA LEU A 214 4.47 6.16 -30.45
C LEU A 214 3.99 7.38 -31.25
N THR A 215 4.91 8.09 -31.88
CA THR A 215 4.58 9.03 -32.96
C THR A 215 4.86 8.36 -34.29
N GLN A 216 3.80 8.19 -35.08
CA GLN A 216 3.88 7.76 -36.47
C GLN A 216 4.64 8.81 -37.28
N THR A 217 5.73 8.41 -37.91
CA THR A 217 6.25 9.11 -39.09
C THR A 217 6.45 8.11 -40.22
N SER A 218 5.82 8.44 -41.32
CA SER A 218 5.74 7.72 -42.58
C SER A 218 7.04 7.81 -43.41
N SER A 219 7.20 6.78 -44.23
CA SER A 219 7.77 6.78 -45.60
C SER A 219 9.25 6.40 -45.85
N CYS A 220 9.35 5.23 -46.51
CA CYS A 220 10.25 4.66 -47.55
C CYS A 220 11.79 4.43 -47.40
N GLU A 221 12.11 3.13 -47.45
CA GLU A 221 13.04 2.38 -48.34
C GLU A 221 14.56 2.24 -48.06
N ASN A 222 14.88 1.03 -47.57
CA ASN A 222 15.96 0.07 -47.90
C ASN A 222 17.46 0.47 -47.94
N SER A 223 18.26 -0.20 -47.09
CA SER A 223 19.23 -1.24 -47.53
C SER A 223 19.90 -1.95 -46.35
N GLY A 224 20.22 -3.23 -46.54
CA GLY A 224 20.44 -4.23 -45.49
C GLY A 224 21.65 -4.04 -44.57
N LYS A 225 21.40 -4.26 -43.27
CA LYS A 225 22.21 -5.09 -42.38
C LYS A 225 21.24 -5.86 -41.46
N GLN A 226 21.32 -7.19 -41.48
CA GLN A 226 20.48 -8.09 -40.66
C GLN A 226 20.73 -7.84 -39.16
N GLY A 227 19.88 -7.02 -38.56
CA GLY A 227 19.62 -7.07 -37.13
C GLY A 227 18.43 -7.99 -36.89
N SER A 228 18.65 -9.12 -36.22
CA SER A 228 17.53 -9.85 -35.61
C SER A 228 17.26 -9.23 -34.24
N SER A 229 16.71 -8.01 -34.24
CA SER A 229 16.00 -7.50 -33.08
C SER A 229 14.69 -8.27 -33.01
N CYS A 230 14.72 -9.42 -32.34
CA CYS A 230 13.57 -10.27 -32.11
C CYS A 230 12.54 -9.47 -31.30
N LEU A 231 11.60 -8.81 -31.98
CA LEU A 231 10.42 -8.26 -31.31
C LEU A 231 9.61 -9.45 -30.80
N LEU A 232 9.86 -9.87 -29.56
CA LEU A 232 9.06 -10.89 -28.90
C LEU A 232 7.62 -10.39 -28.90
N SER A 233 6.75 -11.12 -29.58
CA SER A 233 5.30 -10.84 -29.60
C SER A 233 4.76 -10.82 -28.18
N PRO A 234 3.83 -9.90 -27.83
CA PRO A 234 3.26 -9.83 -26.50
C PRO A 234 2.68 -11.17 -26.07
N ARG A 235 3.00 -11.61 -24.85
CA ARG A 235 2.47 -12.85 -24.28
C ARG A 235 1.19 -12.51 -23.51
N LEU A 236 0.08 -13.12 -23.87
CA LEU A 236 -1.17 -13.03 -23.13
C LEU A 236 -1.27 -14.21 -22.16
N VAL A 237 -1.55 -13.92 -20.89
CA VAL A 237 -1.76 -14.96 -19.87
C VAL A 237 -3.04 -14.70 -19.07
N PRO A 238 -3.83 -15.72 -18.73
CA PRO A 238 -4.98 -15.55 -17.85
C PRO A 238 -4.57 -14.98 -16.49
N SER A 239 -5.35 -14.03 -15.95
CA SER A 239 -5.06 -13.36 -14.67
C SER A 239 -4.96 -14.34 -13.51
N LYS A 240 -5.74 -15.44 -13.54
CA LYS A 240 -5.68 -16.52 -12.54
C LYS A 240 -4.36 -17.28 -12.46
N GLU A 241 -3.53 -17.20 -13.50
CA GLU A 241 -2.19 -17.82 -13.53
C GLU A 241 -1.12 -16.86 -13.00
N VAL A 242 -1.50 -15.63 -12.68
CA VAL A 242 -0.61 -14.57 -12.22
C VAL A 242 -0.75 -14.38 -10.72
N THR A 243 0.39 -14.41 -10.05
CA THR A 243 0.55 -14.06 -8.65
C THR A 243 1.65 -13.02 -8.53
N VAL A 244 1.39 -11.94 -7.79
CA VAL A 244 2.30 -10.81 -7.62
C VAL A 244 2.68 -10.66 -6.15
N ALA A 245 3.96 -10.80 -5.85
CA ALA A 245 4.53 -10.52 -4.54
C ALA A 245 4.79 -9.01 -4.36
N ILE A 246 4.18 -8.41 -3.34
CA ILE A 246 4.54 -7.08 -2.86
C ILE A 246 5.38 -7.24 -1.60
N HIS A 247 6.65 -6.89 -1.70
CA HIS A 247 7.59 -6.93 -0.57
C HIS A 247 7.29 -5.78 0.40
N LEU A 248 7.10 -6.14 1.68
CA LEU A 248 6.82 -5.19 2.75
C LEU A 248 7.97 -5.19 3.76
N PRO A 249 8.94 -4.26 3.67
CA PRO A 249 9.94 -4.05 4.70
C PRO A 249 9.30 -3.65 6.02
N ARG A 250 10.03 -3.79 7.14
CA ARG A 250 9.56 -3.19 8.40
C ARG A 250 9.47 -1.66 8.26
N ARG A 251 8.56 -1.05 9.01
CA ARG A 251 8.24 0.39 9.00
C ARG A 251 7.73 0.91 7.65
N SER A 252 7.26 0.05 6.75
CA SER A 252 6.68 0.47 5.48
C SER A 252 5.18 0.67 5.57
N LEU A 253 4.64 1.68 4.88
CA LEU A 253 3.21 1.86 4.64
C LEU A 253 2.88 1.39 3.23
N VAL A 254 1.93 0.47 3.08
CA VAL A 254 1.36 0.09 1.79
C VAL A 254 -0.08 0.58 1.68
N VAL A 255 -0.45 1.05 0.50
CA VAL A 255 -1.83 1.44 0.15
C VAL A 255 -2.26 0.62 -1.06
N LEU A 256 -3.37 -0.09 -0.91
CA LEU A 256 -4.07 -0.73 -2.03
C LEU A 256 -5.29 0.12 -2.40
N TYR A 257 -5.42 0.45 -3.69
CA TYR A 257 -6.51 1.23 -4.27
C TYR A 257 -6.73 0.79 -5.71
N GLY A 258 -7.81 1.24 -6.35
CA GLY A 258 -8.13 0.91 -7.74
C GLY A 258 -8.11 -0.60 -8.01
N GLU A 259 -7.43 -1.00 -9.09
CA GLU A 259 -7.41 -2.40 -9.51
C GLU A 259 -6.84 -3.35 -8.45
N ALA A 260 -5.74 -2.99 -7.78
CA ALA A 260 -5.16 -3.83 -6.74
C ALA A 260 -6.12 -4.12 -5.57
N ARG A 261 -7.06 -3.20 -5.30
CA ARG A 261 -8.08 -3.38 -4.26
C ARG A 261 -9.28 -4.20 -4.72
N TYR A 262 -9.74 -3.97 -5.95
CA TYR A 262 -11.02 -4.49 -6.42
C TYR A 262 -10.93 -5.72 -7.33
N LYS A 263 -9.78 -5.94 -7.99
CA LYS A 263 -9.56 -7.07 -8.89
C LYS A 263 -8.68 -8.16 -8.29
N TRP A 264 -7.84 -7.80 -7.33
CA TRP A 264 -6.87 -8.70 -6.73
C TRP A 264 -7.22 -9.02 -5.28
N LYS A 265 -7.26 -10.30 -4.96
CA LYS A 265 -7.25 -10.79 -3.59
C LYS A 265 -5.86 -10.59 -3.02
N HIS A 266 -5.78 -10.26 -1.74
CA HIS A 266 -4.51 -10.15 -1.05
C HIS A 266 -4.38 -11.21 0.06
N ALA A 267 -3.14 -11.67 0.26
CA ALA A 267 -2.81 -12.77 1.16
C ALA A 267 -1.45 -12.56 1.84
N ILE A 268 -1.24 -13.25 2.97
CA ILE A 268 0.05 -13.35 3.66
C ILE A 268 0.22 -14.82 4.02
N HIS A 269 1.17 -15.49 3.37
CA HIS A 269 1.43 -16.90 3.61
C HIS A 269 2.25 -17.12 4.89
N ARG A 270 2.02 -18.27 5.54
CA ARG A 270 2.74 -18.66 6.78
C ARG A 270 4.26 -18.62 6.62
N ARG A 271 4.76 -19.06 5.47
CA ARG A 271 6.19 -19.03 5.11
C ARG A 271 6.80 -17.63 5.09
N HIS A 272 5.99 -16.58 4.89
CA HIS A 272 6.44 -15.19 4.87
C HIS A 272 6.40 -14.53 6.26
N ILE A 273 6.09 -15.30 7.32
CA ILE A 273 6.15 -14.88 8.72
C ILE A 273 7.33 -15.61 9.38
N GLU A 274 8.52 -14.99 9.28
CA GLU A 274 9.77 -15.55 9.84
C GLU A 274 9.98 -15.18 11.31
N HIS A 275 9.43 -14.02 11.72
CA HIS A 275 9.51 -13.49 13.07
C HIS A 275 8.18 -12.87 13.47
N ARG A 276 8.07 -12.41 14.73
CA ARG A 276 6.93 -11.59 15.15
C ARG A 276 6.80 -10.39 14.22
N ARG A 277 5.62 -10.25 13.64
CA ARG A 277 5.24 -9.14 12.76
C ARG A 277 3.95 -8.53 13.30
N VAL A 278 3.90 -7.20 13.33
CA VAL A 278 2.67 -6.47 13.62
C VAL A 278 2.26 -5.70 12.36
N CYS A 279 0.96 -5.65 12.10
CA CYS A 279 0.39 -4.85 11.02
C CYS A 279 -0.70 -3.96 11.60
N VAL A 280 -0.71 -2.68 11.23
CA VAL A 280 -1.81 -1.76 11.54
C VAL A 280 -2.53 -1.45 10.25
N THR A 281 -3.76 -1.93 10.12
CA THR A 281 -4.59 -1.67 8.94
C THR A 281 -5.58 -0.58 9.27
N PHE A 282 -5.66 0.45 8.42
CA PHE A 282 -6.60 1.56 8.52
C PHE A 282 -7.57 1.53 7.34
N ARG A 283 -8.84 1.79 7.62
CA ARG A 283 -9.90 1.80 6.62
C ARG A 283 -10.77 3.03 6.75
N GLU A 284 -11.08 3.64 5.61
CA GLU A 284 -12.10 4.67 5.48
C GLU A 284 -13.45 4.06 5.13
N LEU A 285 -14.54 4.81 5.34
CA LEU A 285 -15.87 4.36 4.95
C LEU A 285 -16.08 4.44 3.44
N SER A 286 -16.94 3.57 2.91
CA SER A 286 -17.38 3.62 1.53
C SER A 286 -18.19 4.89 1.23
N ALA A 287 -18.41 5.14 -0.07
CA ALA A 287 -19.20 6.27 -0.53
C ALA A 287 -20.63 6.28 0.05
N GLU A 288 -21.17 5.13 0.48
CA GLU A 288 -22.50 5.05 1.08
C GLU A 288 -22.62 5.81 2.41
N PHE A 289 -21.52 5.99 3.14
CA PHE A 289 -21.48 6.70 4.42
C PHE A 289 -20.76 8.06 4.31
N SER A 290 -20.32 8.43 3.10
CA SER A 290 -19.68 9.71 2.83
C SER A 290 -20.71 10.79 2.49
N ALA A 291 -20.27 12.03 2.25
CA ALA A 291 -21.15 13.13 1.85
C ALA A 291 -22.00 12.77 0.61
N GLY A 292 -23.32 12.97 0.70
CA GLY A 292 -24.30 12.56 -0.32
C GLY A 292 -24.69 11.07 -0.29
N GLY A 293 -24.08 10.28 0.61
CA GLY A 293 -24.36 8.86 0.77
C GLY A 293 -25.64 8.59 1.58
N ARG A 294 -26.23 7.40 1.38
CA ARG A 294 -27.46 6.97 2.08
C ARG A 294 -27.33 6.93 3.61
N HIS A 295 -26.11 6.77 4.10
CA HIS A 295 -25.77 6.65 5.52
C HIS A 295 -24.81 7.76 5.97
N GLU A 296 -24.82 8.91 5.29
CA GLU A 296 -23.93 10.06 5.56
C GLU A 296 -23.90 10.45 7.05
N GLU A 297 -25.06 10.58 7.70
CA GLU A 297 -25.14 11.01 9.10
C GLU A 297 -24.44 10.01 10.06
N LEU A 298 -24.62 8.71 9.82
CA LEU A 298 -23.90 7.68 10.57
C LEU A 298 -22.40 7.74 10.27
N GLY A 299 -22.01 8.01 9.03
CA GLY A 299 -20.61 8.16 8.67
C GLY A 299 -19.93 9.33 9.37
N LYS A 300 -20.60 10.49 9.45
CA LYS A 300 -20.13 11.66 10.21
C LYS A 300 -19.94 11.34 11.68
N GLU A 301 -20.95 10.73 12.33
CA GLU A 301 -20.88 10.31 13.74
C GLU A 301 -19.66 9.42 13.99
N LEU A 302 -19.46 8.41 13.13
CA LEU A 302 -18.34 7.47 13.28
C LEU A 302 -16.98 8.12 13.05
N LEU A 303 -16.87 9.06 12.11
CA LEU A 303 -15.65 9.80 11.86
C LEU A 303 -15.30 10.75 13.03
N GLU A 304 -16.30 11.41 13.62
CA GLU A 304 -16.10 12.24 14.83
C GLU A 304 -15.57 11.39 15.99
N ILE A 305 -16.13 10.20 16.21
CA ILE A 305 -15.65 9.25 17.22
C ILE A 305 -14.22 8.82 16.88
N ALA A 306 -13.97 8.33 15.66
CA ALA A 306 -12.68 7.82 15.22
C ALA A 306 -11.54 8.83 15.43
N LEU A 307 -11.76 10.07 15.00
CA LEU A 307 -10.75 11.13 15.01
C LEU A 307 -10.62 11.86 16.36
N SER A 308 -11.34 11.41 17.39
CA SER A 308 -11.07 11.82 18.78
C SER A 308 -9.71 11.27 19.29
N PHE A 309 -9.26 10.14 18.73
CA PHE A 309 -8.06 9.40 19.14
C PHE A 309 -8.02 8.99 20.63
N GLN A 310 -9.19 8.75 21.24
CA GLN A 310 -9.34 8.34 22.64
C GLN A 310 -9.70 6.86 22.81
N GLY A 311 -9.51 6.09 21.74
CA GLY A 311 -9.95 4.71 21.63
C GLY A 311 -9.20 3.72 22.51
N THR A 312 -9.95 2.73 22.98
CA THR A 312 -9.45 1.47 23.53
C THR A 312 -9.92 0.32 22.64
N PRO A 313 -9.19 -0.80 22.56
CA PRO A 313 -9.59 -1.90 21.69
C PRO A 313 -10.91 -2.54 22.14
N VAL A 314 -11.81 -2.81 21.17
CA VAL A 314 -13.16 -3.37 21.41
C VAL A 314 -13.22 -4.89 21.35
#